data_AF-A0A3B8YRV9-F1
#
_entry.id   AF-A0A3B8YRV9-F1
#
_cell.length_a   1.000
_cell.length_b   1.000
_cell.length_c   1.000
_cell.angle_alpha   90.00
_cell.angle_beta   90.00
_cell.angle_gamma   90.00
#
_symmetry.space_group_name_H-M   'P 1'
#
loop_
_entity.id
_entity.type
_entity.pdbx_description
1 polymer ?
#
loop_
_entity_poly.entity_id
_entity_poly.type
_entity_poly.pdbx_seq_one_letter_code
_entity_poly.pdbx_strand_id
1 'polypeptide(L)'
;MPKIQFIDPAEARKPGFVEFQPIPVNQYQKTVKEERENFTDEELKAIYHDMALIREFETMLNLIKTKGEYNGVAYNHPGPAHLSIG
;
A
#
# COMPACT_ATOMS: atom_id res chain seq x y z
N MET A 1 10.08 -14.32 6.34
CA MET A 1 10.39 -15.21 5.20
C MET A 1 11.10 -16.44 5.74
N PRO A 2 10.71 -17.67 5.36
CA PRO A 2 11.39 -18.88 5.82
C PRO A 2 12.87 -18.85 5.40
N LYS A 3 13.76 -19.30 6.29
CA LYS A 3 15.21 -19.34 6.01
C LYS A 3 15.54 -20.26 4.84
N ILE A 4 14.72 -21.28 4.60
CA ILE A 4 14.82 -22.21 3.48
C ILE A 4 13.40 -22.50 3.01
N GLN A 5 13.09 -22.15 1.76
CA GLN A 5 11.89 -22.58 1.07
C GLN A 5 12.30 -23.66 0.06
N PHE A 6 11.96 -24.91 0.33
CA PHE A 6 12.15 -25.98 -0.64
C PHE A 6 11.10 -25.85 -1.75
N ILE A 7 11.55 -25.86 -3.00
CA ILE A 7 10.72 -25.84 -4.19
C ILE A 7 11.05 -27.11 -4.98
N ASP A 8 10.11 -28.04 -5.04
CA ASP A 8 10.27 -29.26 -5.83
C ASP A 8 10.07 -28.95 -7.33
N PRO A 9 11.09 -29.13 -8.19
CA PRO A 9 10.95 -28.88 -9.61
C PRO A 9 9.91 -29.78 -10.30
N ALA A 10 9.67 -30.99 -9.78
CA ALA A 10 8.70 -31.91 -10.34
C ALA A 10 7.27 -31.40 -10.17
N GLU A 11 6.98 -30.76 -9.03
CA GLU A 11 5.68 -30.16 -8.74
C GLU A 11 5.55 -28.76 -9.36
N ALA A 12 6.56 -27.89 -9.20
CA ALA A 12 6.50 -26.50 -9.67
C ALA A 12 6.48 -26.37 -11.21
N ARG A 13 6.93 -27.41 -11.94
CA ARG A 13 6.94 -27.44 -13.42
C ARG A 13 5.99 -28.48 -14.00
N LYS A 14 5.08 -29.02 -13.19
CA LYS A 14 4.09 -30.00 -13.65
C LYS A 14 3.24 -29.39 -14.78
N PRO A 15 3.03 -30.11 -15.90
CA PRO A 15 2.17 -29.65 -16.97
C PRO A 15 0.74 -29.41 -16.45
N GLY A 16 0.14 -28.29 -16.85
CA GLY A 16 -1.20 -27.91 -16.43
C GLY A 16 -1.62 -26.61 -17.10
N PHE A 17 -2.82 -26.15 -16.76
CA PHE A 17 -3.36 -24.88 -17.20
C PHE A 17 -3.49 -23.94 -16.01
N VAL A 18 -3.23 -22.66 -16.22
CA VAL A 18 -3.59 -21.64 -15.25
C VAL A 18 -5.01 -21.20 -15.55
N GLU A 19 -5.95 -21.63 -14.73
CA GLU A 19 -7.35 -21.24 -14.85
C GLU A 19 -7.59 -19.94 -14.07
N PHE A 20 -8.09 -18.92 -14.74
CA PHE A 20 -8.47 -17.66 -14.11
C PHE A 20 -9.95 -17.38 -14.32
N GLN A 21 -10.59 -16.88 -13.28
CA GLN A 21 -11.83 -16.14 -13.43
C GLN A 21 -11.51 -14.73 -13.96
N PRO A 22 -12.44 -14.07 -14.69
CA PRO A 22 -12.26 -12.68 -15.07
C PRO A 22 -11.88 -11.83 -13.86
N ILE A 23 -10.77 -11.10 -13.98
CA ILE A 23 -10.29 -10.23 -12.90
C ILE A 23 -11.19 -8.98 -12.89
N PRO A 24 -11.84 -8.66 -11.77
CA PRO A 24 -12.63 -7.44 -11.68
C PRO A 24 -11.70 -6.23 -11.73
N VAL A 25 -11.89 -5.38 -12.75
CA VAL A 25 -11.15 -4.13 -12.91
C VAL A 25 -12.11 -2.97 -12.69
N ASN A 26 -11.79 -2.09 -11.73
CA ASN A 26 -12.58 -0.88 -11.43
C ASN A 26 -14.08 -1.16 -11.16
N GLN A 27 -14.40 -2.33 -10.60
CA GLN A 27 -15.78 -2.73 -10.32
C GLN A 27 -16.29 -2.25 -8.96
N TYR A 28 -15.43 -1.65 -8.14
CA TYR A 28 -15.85 -1.06 -6.88
C TYR A 28 -16.64 0.23 -7.16
N GLN A 29 -17.95 0.16 -6.95
CA GLN A 29 -18.90 1.24 -7.22
C GLN A 29 -19.75 1.59 -5.99
N LYS A 30 -19.35 1.09 -4.81
CA LYS A 30 -20.07 1.37 -3.58
C LYS A 30 -19.96 2.86 -3.25
N THR A 31 -21.10 3.45 -2.91
CA THR A 31 -21.20 4.79 -2.39
C THR A 31 -20.75 4.83 -0.93
N VAL A 32 -20.38 6.03 -0.44
CA VAL A 32 -20.09 6.23 0.99
C VAL A 32 -21.26 5.79 1.86
N LYS A 33 -22.50 5.96 1.39
CA LYS A 33 -23.69 5.53 2.12
C LYS A 33 -23.74 4.01 2.30
N GLU A 34 -23.44 3.24 1.26
CA GLU A 34 -23.39 1.77 1.32
C GLU A 34 -22.20 1.28 2.16
N GLU A 35 -21.09 2.02 2.20
CA GLU A 35 -19.96 1.66 3.07
C GLU A 35 -20.23 1.90 4.55
N ARG A 36 -21.13 2.83 4.89
CA ARG A 36 -21.58 3.03 6.29
C ARG A 36 -22.39 1.85 6.84
N GLU A 37 -22.76 0.89 6.00
CA GLU A 37 -23.35 -0.38 6.45
C GLU A 37 -22.26 -1.35 6.96
N ASN A 38 -21.00 -1.17 6.53
CA ASN A 38 -19.87 -2.04 6.87
C ASN A 38 -19.04 -1.50 8.05
N PHE A 39 -19.12 -0.20 8.34
CA PHE A 39 -18.27 0.48 9.32
C PHE A 39 -19.06 1.46 10.19
N THR A 40 -18.64 1.57 11.45
CA THR A 40 -19.06 2.64 12.35
C THR A 40 -18.38 3.96 12.02
N ASP A 41 -18.91 5.06 12.55
CA ASP A 41 -18.34 6.40 12.36
C ASP A 41 -16.95 6.51 12.98
N GLU A 42 -16.71 5.82 14.09
CA GLU A 42 -15.40 5.74 14.76
C GLU A 42 -14.38 5.01 13.89
N GLU A 43 -14.76 3.88 13.29
CA GLU A 43 -13.88 3.13 12.39
C GLU A 43 -13.55 3.93 11.13
N LEU A 44 -14.53 4.60 10.53
CA LEU A 44 -14.29 5.45 9.35
C LEU A 44 -13.33 6.61 9.68
N LYS A 45 -13.46 7.21 10.87
CA LYS A 45 -12.52 8.24 11.34
C LYS A 45 -11.12 7.68 11.57
N ALA A 46 -11.00 6.47 12.12
CA ALA A 46 -9.72 5.81 12.34
C ALA A 46 -9.04 5.47 11.00
N ILE A 47 -9.77 4.90 10.05
CA ILE A 47 -9.29 4.63 8.68
C ILE A 47 -8.77 5.91 8.04
N TYR A 48 -9.56 6.99 8.10
CA TYR A 48 -9.14 8.28 7.55
C TYR A 48 -7.88 8.83 8.22
N HIS A 49 -7.82 8.75 9.55
CA HIS A 49 -6.64 9.17 10.32
C HIS A 49 -5.39 8.44 9.83
N ASP A 50 -5.45 7.13 9.66
CA ASP A 50 -4.31 6.32 9.23
C ASP A 50 -3.90 6.64 7.79
N MET A 51 -4.87 6.81 6.89
CA MET A 51 -4.61 7.26 5.51
C MET A 51 -3.92 8.63 5.48
N ALA A 52 -4.39 9.59 6.30
CA ALA A 52 -3.83 10.92 6.37
C ALA A 52 -2.42 10.91 6.98
N LEU A 53 -2.20 10.10 8.02
CA LEU A 53 -0.89 9.94 8.65
C LEU A 53 0.14 9.35 7.70
N ILE A 54 -0.21 8.27 6.98
CA ILE A 54 0.66 7.67 5.97
C ILE A 54 0.97 8.69 4.88
N ARG A 55 -0.05 9.40 4.37
CA ARG A 55 0.15 10.44 3.36
C ARG A 55 1.11 11.52 3.83
N GLU A 56 0.96 12.01 5.06
CA GLU A 56 1.84 13.03 5.61
C GLU A 56 3.27 12.52 5.76
N PHE A 57 3.45 11.30 6.25
CA PHE A 57 4.76 10.67 6.39
C PHE A 57 5.48 10.52 5.04
N GLU A 58 4.78 10.00 4.02
CA GLU A 58 5.34 9.85 2.67
C GLU A 58 5.65 11.22 2.03
N THR A 59 4.80 12.23 2.29
CA THR A 59 5.03 13.61 1.83
C THR A 59 6.25 14.23 2.50
N MET A 60 6.41 14.03 3.82
CA MET A 60 7.59 14.45 4.57
C MET A 60 8.86 13.84 3.98
N LEU A 61 8.87 12.53 3.74
CA LEU A 61 10.03 11.86 3.14
C LEU A 61 10.34 12.41 1.74
N ASN A 62 9.32 12.65 0.92
CA ASN A 62 9.51 13.26 -0.39
C ASN A 62 10.13 14.66 -0.30
N LEU A 63 9.67 15.49 0.64
CA LEU A 63 10.20 16.84 0.86
C LEU A 63 11.65 16.80 1.33
N ILE A 64 11.97 15.95 2.29
CA ILE A 64 13.35 15.69 2.72
C ILE A 64 14.24 15.28 1.53
N LYS A 65 13.75 14.35 0.69
CA LYS A 65 14.51 13.83 -0.44
C LYS A 65 14.78 14.87 -1.53
N THR A 66 13.80 15.74 -1.79
CA THR A 66 13.85 16.68 -2.91
C THR A 66 14.37 18.06 -2.52
N LYS A 67 14.17 18.47 -1.26
CA LYS A 67 14.50 19.80 -0.76
C LYS A 67 15.50 19.80 0.40
N GLY A 68 15.80 18.63 1.00
CA GLY A 68 16.71 18.54 2.14
C GLY A 68 16.13 19.05 3.46
N GLU A 69 14.82 19.26 3.51
CA GLU A 69 14.13 19.78 4.69
C GLU A 69 12.66 19.35 4.75
N TYR A 70 12.10 19.37 5.95
CA TYR A 70 10.67 19.30 6.19
C TYR A 70 10.30 20.18 7.38
N ASN A 71 9.27 21.02 7.24
CA ASN A 71 8.84 21.98 8.26
C ASN A 71 9.99 22.82 8.87
N GLY A 72 10.93 23.26 8.03
CA GLY A 72 12.10 24.04 8.44
C GLY A 72 13.20 23.26 9.18
N VAL A 73 13.03 21.94 9.33
CA VAL A 73 14.05 21.05 9.89
C VAL A 73 14.85 20.46 8.74
N ALA A 74 16.12 20.88 8.63
CA ALA A 74 17.02 20.36 7.63
C ALA A 74 17.44 18.91 7.94
N TYR A 75 17.35 18.04 6.95
CA TYR A 75 17.81 16.66 7.04
C TYR A 75 18.19 16.15 5.65
N ASN A 76 19.44 15.68 5.50
CA ASN A 76 19.93 15.12 4.25
C ASN A 76 19.81 13.59 4.29
N HIS A 77 18.97 13.03 3.42
CA HIS A 77 18.85 11.59 3.24
C HIS A 77 19.51 11.15 1.92
N PRO A 78 20.75 10.61 1.94
CA PRO A 78 21.51 10.30 0.73
C PRO A 78 21.06 9.01 0.01
N GLY A 79 20.33 8.12 0.69
CA GLY A 79 19.89 6.84 0.13
C GLY A 79 18.65 6.95 -0.77
N PRO A 80 18.35 5.93 -1.59
CA PRO A 80 17.09 5.88 -2.35
C PRO A 80 15.89 5.73 -1.39
N ALA A 81 14.74 6.30 -1.77
CA ALA A 81 13.49 6.15 -1.04
C ALA A 81 12.42 5.54 -1.96
N HIS A 82 11.76 4.48 -1.50
CA HIS A 82 10.58 3.93 -2.16
C HIS A 82 9.36 4.51 -1.45
N LEU A 83 8.60 5.34 -2.16
CA LEU A 83 7.45 6.03 -1.61
C LEU A 83 6.17 5.38 -2.13
N SER A 84 5.22 5.14 -1.24
CA SER A 84 3.89 4.64 -1.58
C SER A 84 2.90 5.81 -1.68
N ILE A 85 3.27 6.83 -2.46
CA ILE A 85 2.41 7.99 -2.72
C ILE A 85 1.40 7.60 -3.80
N GLY A 86 0.16 7.35 -3.38
CA GLY A 86 -0.95 6.99 -4.27
C GLY A 86 -1.88 6.04 -3.56
#